data_AF-A0A0U4CU16-F1
#
_entry.id   AF-A0A0U4CU16-F1
#
_cell.length_a   1.000
_cell.length_b   1.000
_cell.length_c   1.000
_cell.angle_alpha   90.00
_cell.angle_beta   90.00
_cell.angle_gamma   90.00
#
_symmetry.space_group_name_H-M   'P 1'
#
loop_
_entity.id
_entity.type
_entity.pdbx_description
1 polymer ?
#
loop_
_entity_poly.entity_id
_entity_poly.type
_entity_poly.pdbx_seq_one_letter_code
_entity_poly.pdbx_strand_id
1 'polypeptide(L)'
;MNTSHFNHMPQSLNDNQRQDWLRRQRTAENTLAIQAMGGTEANEETLHHFQRYVTGEITLAQAIAQVREQMAQEHAAFRQYLNRSSLT
;
A
#
# COMPACT_ATOMS: atom_id res chain seq x y z
N MET A 1 -18.73 -9.93 -0.69
CA MET A 1 -18.02 -10.07 -1.97
C MET A 1 -16.68 -9.39 -1.80
N ASN A 2 -15.56 -10.11 -1.94
CA ASN A 2 -14.22 -9.56 -1.76
C ASN A 2 -13.85 -8.73 -2.99
N THR A 3 -14.11 -7.42 -2.94
CA THR A 3 -13.67 -6.49 -3.99
C THR A 3 -12.18 -6.30 -3.83
N SER A 4 -11.39 -6.92 -4.72
CA SER A 4 -9.94 -6.70 -4.79
C SER A 4 -9.66 -5.20 -4.92
N HIS A 5 -8.82 -4.66 -4.03
CA HIS A 5 -8.34 -3.27 -4.11
C HIS A 5 -7.38 -3.04 -5.29
N PHE A 6 -6.90 -4.12 -5.90
CA PHE A 6 -5.93 -4.09 -6.98
C PHE A 6 -6.58 -4.20 -8.34
N ASN A 7 -5.97 -3.55 -9.32
CA ASN A 7 -6.30 -3.65 -10.72
C ASN A 7 -6.30 -5.11 -11.19
N HIS A 8 -7.10 -5.38 -12.21
CA HIS A 8 -7.19 -6.71 -12.80
C HIS A 8 -5.85 -7.17 -13.38
N MET A 9 -5.55 -8.45 -13.20
CA MET A 9 -4.39 -9.10 -13.80
C MET A 9 -4.47 -9.00 -15.34
N PRO A 10 -3.38 -8.54 -16.01
CA PRO A 10 -3.36 -8.47 -17.47
C PRO A 10 -3.52 -9.86 -18.11
N GLN A 11 -4.32 -9.96 -19.17
CA GLN A 11 -4.56 -11.23 -19.87
C GLN A 11 -3.34 -11.74 -20.65
N SER A 12 -2.42 -10.84 -21.01
CA SER A 12 -1.21 -11.12 -21.80
C SER A 12 -0.09 -11.81 -21.02
N LEU A 13 -0.24 -11.99 -19.70
CA LEU A 13 0.77 -12.65 -18.88
C LEU A 13 0.87 -14.15 -19.22
N ASN A 14 2.10 -14.66 -19.28
CA ASN A 14 2.34 -16.10 -19.34
C ASN A 14 2.06 -16.76 -17.97
N ASP A 15 2.06 -18.09 -17.91
CA ASP A 15 1.65 -18.82 -16.71
C ASP A 15 2.54 -18.53 -15.49
N ASN A 16 3.85 -18.41 -15.67
CA ASN A 16 4.76 -18.05 -14.58
C ASN A 16 4.47 -16.63 -14.05
N GLN A 17 4.26 -15.67 -14.96
CA GLN A 17 3.92 -14.30 -14.61
C GLN A 17 2.56 -14.21 -13.91
N ARG A 18 1.58 -15.03 -14.33
CA ARG A 18 0.28 -15.12 -13.66
C ARG A 18 0.40 -15.66 -12.25
N GLN A 19 1.19 -16.72 -12.04
CA GLN A 19 1.44 -17.26 -10.70
C GLN A 19 2.12 -16.22 -9.79
N ASP A 20 3.11 -15.50 -10.33
CA ASP A 20 3.78 -14.43 -9.59
C ASP A 20 2.85 -13.28 -9.23
N TRP A 21 2.00 -12.85 -10.17
CA TRP A 21 0.99 -11.83 -9.93
C TRP A 21 0.04 -12.24 -8.80
N LEU A 22 -0.56 -13.43 -8.89
CA LEU A 22 -1.51 -13.92 -7.89
C LEU A 22 -0.87 -14.06 -6.51
N ARG A 23 0.38 -14.51 -6.46
CA ARG A 23 1.15 -14.59 -5.21
C ARG A 23 1.35 -13.20 -4.60
N ARG A 24 1.77 -12.22 -5.40
CA ARG A 24 1.99 -10.84 -4.94
C ARG A 24 0.69 -10.17 -4.51
N GLN A 25 -0.38 -10.36 -5.26
CA GLN A 25 -1.72 -9.86 -4.92
C GLN A 25 -2.16 -10.38 -3.55
N ARG A 26 -2.09 -11.70 -3.33
CA ARG A 26 -2.45 -12.30 -2.04
C ARG A 26 -1.59 -11.76 -0.88
N THR A 27 -0.28 -11.61 -1.10
CA THR A 27 0.62 -11.03 -0.09
C THR A 27 0.25 -9.58 0.24
N ALA A 28 -0.08 -8.78 -0.77
CA ALA A 28 -0.52 -7.40 -0.59
C ALA A 28 -1.84 -7.32 0.18
N GLU A 29 -2.85 -8.10 -0.21
CA GLU A 29 -4.14 -8.20 0.50
C GLU A 29 -3.96 -8.59 1.97
N ASN A 30 -3.14 -9.61 2.25
CA ASN A 30 -2.83 -10.02 3.62
C ASN A 30 -2.14 -8.91 4.42
N THR A 31 -1.22 -8.17 3.79
CA THR A 31 -0.49 -7.08 4.47
C THR A 31 -1.44 -5.94 4.84
N LEU A 32 -2.33 -5.56 3.92
CA LEU A 32 -3.36 -4.54 4.16
C LEU A 32 -4.36 -4.99 5.24
N ALA A 33 -4.77 -6.26 5.25
CA ALA A 33 -5.64 -6.80 6.28
C ALA A 33 -4.97 -6.75 7.68
N ILE A 34 -3.67 -7.08 7.77
CA ILE A 34 -2.91 -6.96 9.02
C ILE A 34 -2.83 -5.50 9.48
N GLN A 35 -2.59 -4.57 8.57
CA GLN A 35 -2.57 -3.14 8.89
C GLN A 35 -3.93 -2.66 9.42
N ALA A 36 -5.03 -3.08 8.77
CA ALA A 36 -6.39 -2.74 9.19
C ALA A 36 -6.72 -3.30 10.58
N MET A 37 -6.28 -4.52 10.91
CA MET A 37 -6.40 -5.08 12.27
C MET A 37 -5.65 -4.24 13.32
N GLY A 38 -4.60 -3.52 12.91
CA GLY A 38 -3.87 -2.57 13.74
C GLY A 38 -4.58 -1.23 13.94
N GLY A 39 -5.78 -1.03 13.36
CA GLY A 39 -6.58 0.19 13.47
C GLY A 39 -6.28 1.25 12.42
N THR A 40 -5.42 0.95 11.45
CA THR A 40 -5.09 1.89 10.36
C THR A 40 -5.61 1.37 9.04
N GLU A 41 -6.64 2.00 8.50
CA GLU A 41 -7.10 1.71 7.14
C GLU A 41 -6.07 2.18 6.10
N ALA A 42 -6.04 1.50 4.96
CA ALA A 42 -5.16 1.86 3.86
C ALA A 42 -5.79 2.99 3.04
N ASN A 43 -5.05 4.09 2.89
CA ASN A 43 -5.43 5.19 2.00
C ASN A 43 -5.01 4.90 0.55
N GLU A 44 -5.39 5.80 -0.37
CA GLU A 44 -5.15 5.64 -1.80
C GLU A 44 -3.65 5.51 -2.15
N GLU A 45 -2.78 6.27 -1.49
CA GLU A 45 -1.32 6.19 -1.71
C GLU A 45 -0.76 4.85 -1.26
N THR A 46 -1.21 4.34 -0.10
CA THR A 46 -0.86 3.00 0.37
C THR A 46 -1.25 1.94 -0.66
N LEU A 47 -2.50 2.00 -1.16
CA LEU A 47 -2.98 1.09 -2.19
C LEU A 47 -2.17 1.20 -3.48
N HIS A 48 -1.75 2.41 -3.86
CA HIS A 48 -0.90 2.65 -5.02
C HIS A 48 0.48 1.98 -4.88
N HIS A 49 1.14 2.09 -3.74
CA HIS A 49 2.43 1.42 -3.50
C HIS A 49 2.30 -0.11 -3.58
N PHE A 50 1.24 -0.68 -3.00
CA PHE A 50 1.00 -2.11 -3.11
C PHE A 50 0.60 -2.54 -4.53
N GLN A 51 -0.10 -1.70 -5.29
CA GLN A 51 -0.38 -1.96 -6.70
C GLN A 51 0.91 -2.08 -7.53
N ARG A 52 1.90 -1.20 -7.29
CA ARG A 52 3.23 -1.27 -7.94
C ARG A 52 4.00 -2.52 -7.55
N TYR A 53 3.82 -3.01 -6.33
CA TYR A 53 4.35 -4.32 -5.92
C TYR A 53 3.67 -5.47 -6.67
N VAL A 54 2.33 -5.46 -6.76
CA VAL A 54 1.56 -6.50 -7.46
C VAL A 54 1.96 -6.61 -8.93
N THR A 55 2.13 -5.47 -9.61
CA THR A 55 2.60 -5.42 -11.00
C THR A 55 4.07 -5.81 -11.18
N GLY A 56 4.83 -5.87 -10.08
CA GLY A 56 6.26 -6.18 -10.12
C GLY A 56 7.17 -5.03 -10.44
N GLU A 57 6.66 -3.80 -10.42
CA GLU A 57 7.47 -2.60 -10.61
C GLU A 57 8.43 -2.39 -9.42
N ILE A 58 7.98 -2.73 -8.22
CA ILE A 58 8.79 -2.66 -7.00
C ILE A 58 8.72 -3.94 -6.17
N THR A 59 9.66 -4.11 -5.26
CA THR A 59 9.67 -5.20 -4.28
C THR A 59 8.71 -4.90 -3.13
N LEU A 60 8.31 -5.95 -2.38
CA LEU A 60 7.49 -5.80 -1.18
C LEU A 60 8.17 -4.89 -0.13
N ALA A 61 9.49 -5.04 0.05
CA ALA A 61 10.25 -4.23 0.99
C ALA A 61 10.21 -2.74 0.62
N GLN A 62 10.30 -2.41 -0.67
CA GLN A 62 10.17 -1.04 -1.15
C GLN A 62 8.75 -0.50 -0.94
N ALA A 63 7.71 -1.30 -1.22
CA ALA A 63 6.33 -0.88 -0.96
C ALA A 63 6.10 -0.56 0.52
N ILE A 64 6.54 -1.44 1.43
CA ILE A 64 6.43 -1.24 2.89
C ILE A 64 7.24 -0.01 3.34
N ALA A 65 8.45 0.20 2.81
CA ALA A 65 9.27 1.35 3.16
C ALA A 65 8.58 2.67 2.77
N GLN A 66 7.97 2.74 1.58
CA GLN A 66 7.25 3.92 1.10
C GLN A 66 6.02 4.23 1.97
N VAL A 67 5.24 3.22 2.34
CA VAL A 67 4.09 3.39 3.25
C VAL A 67 4.54 3.93 4.62
N ARG A 68 5.66 3.40 5.16
CA ARG A 68 6.20 3.89 6.44
C ARG A 68 6.69 5.33 6.35
N GLU A 69 7.36 5.67 5.27
CA GLU A 69 7.84 7.04 5.03
C GLU A 69 6.68 8.02 4.92
N GLN A 70 5.64 7.68 4.17
CA GLN A 70 4.41 8.46 4.06
C GLN A 70 3.78 8.72 5.44
N MET A 71 3.56 7.67 6.23
CA MET A 71 3.00 7.82 7.58
C MET A 71 3.86 8.74 8.46
N ALA A 72 5.19 8.63 8.38
CA ALA A 72 6.09 9.50 9.13
C ALA A 72 5.97 10.97 8.70
N GLN A 73 5.81 11.23 7.39
CA GLN A 73 5.61 12.57 6.85
C GLN A 73 4.26 13.16 7.29
N GLU A 74 3.17 12.40 7.21
CA GLU A 74 1.83 12.82 7.67
C GLU A 74 1.84 13.18 9.16
N HIS A 75 2.46 12.34 9.99
CA HIS A 75 2.62 12.61 11.43
C HIS A 75 3.46 13.87 11.70
N ALA A 76 4.53 14.10 10.94
CA ALA A 76 5.36 15.29 11.08
C ALA A 76 4.61 16.57 10.66
N ALA A 77 3.91 16.53 9.53
CA ALA A 77 3.12 17.65 9.02
C ALA A 77 1.98 18.03 9.99
N PHE A 78 1.27 17.04 10.53
CA PHE A 78 0.21 17.27 11.52
C PHE A 78 0.75 17.95 12.79
N ARG A 79 1.91 17.51 13.30
CA ARG A 79 2.56 18.15 14.46
C ARG A 79 2.93 19.61 14.18
N GLN A 80 3.45 19.91 13.00
CA GLN A 80 3.78 21.28 12.61
C GLN A 80 2.54 22.17 12.52
N TYR A 81 1.43 21.65 11.98
CA TYR A 81 0.16 22.37 11.92
C TYR A 81 -0.33 22.75 13.32
N LEU A 82 -0.40 21.80 14.25
CA LEU A 82 -0.83 22.06 15.63
C LEU A 82 0.01 23.14 16.32
N ASN A 83 1.35 23.08 16.17
CA ASN A 83 2.25 24.05 16.76
C ASN A 83 2.11 25.47 16.16
N ARG A 84 1.67 25.56 14.89
CA ARG A 84 1.44 26.85 14.22
C ARG A 84 0.11 27.48 14.65
N SER A 85 -0.92 26.67 14.87
CA SER A 85 -2.24 27.12 15.33
C SER A 85 -2.27 27.56 16.80
N SER A 86 -1.30 27.13 17.62
CA SER A 86 -1.18 27.57 19.02
C SER A 86 -0.49 28.95 19.20
N LEU A 87 -0.02 29.57 18.11
CA LEU A 87 0.69 30.85 18.12
C LEU A 87 -0.13 32.03 17.56
N THR A 88 -1.39 31.79 17.19
CA THR A 88 -2.38 32.80 16.77
C THR A 88 -3.54 32.83 17.73
#